data_AF-A0A3B1DD37-F1
#
_entry.id   AF-A0A3B1DD37-F1
#
_cell.length_a   1.000
_cell.length_b   1.000
_cell.length_c   1.000
_cell.angle_alpha   90.00
_cell.angle_beta   90.00
_cell.angle_gamma   90.00
#
_symmetry.space_group_name_H-M   'P 1'
#
loop_
_entity.id
_entity.type
_entity.pdbx_description
1 polymer ?
#
loop_
_entity_poly.entity_id
_entity_poly.type
_entity_poly.pdbx_seq_one_letter_code
_entity_poly.pdbx_strand_id
1 'polypeptide(L)' 'SVGTSTTTGELASMVDQAVNDKQLVIILFHEIVATTTSGSQISIANFGTFIDDLQTHVAAGDIEVVTMSQAVNDLN' A
#
# COMPACT_ATOMS: atom_id res chain seq x y z
N SER A 1 8.07 10.46 1.57
CA SER A 1 6.97 11.44 1.49
C SER A 1 5.78 10.90 2.26
N VAL A 2 4.97 11.72 2.93
CA VAL A 2 3.69 11.27 3.52
C VAL A 2 2.57 11.76 2.60
N GLY A 3 1.89 10.84 1.93
CA GLY A 3 0.71 11.10 1.10
C GLY A 3 -0.54 10.49 1.73
N THR A 4 -1.69 11.13 1.56
CA THR A 4 -2.99 10.61 1.99
C THR A 4 -3.85 10.35 0.76
N SER A 5 -4.40 9.13 0.64
CA SER A 5 -5.32 8.77 -0.43
C SER A 5 -6.39 7.81 0.08
N THR A 6 -7.57 7.87 -0.54
CA THR A 6 -8.66 6.91 -0.37
C THR A 6 -9.10 6.23 -1.68
N THR A 7 -8.34 6.45 -2.76
CA THR A 7 -8.59 5.81 -4.06
C THR A 7 -7.53 4.76 -4.36
N THR A 8 -7.91 3.67 -5.01
CA THR A 8 -6.99 2.57 -5.33
C THR A 8 -5.90 3.00 -6.31
N GLY A 9 -6.24 3.83 -7.31
CA GLY A 9 -5.28 4.28 -8.32
C GLY A 9 -4.18 5.17 -7.78
N GLU A 10 -4.48 6.04 -6.81
CA GLU A 10 -3.46 6.86 -6.14
C GLU A 10 -2.56 6.01 -5.23
N LEU A 11 -3.13 5.03 -4.52
CA LEU A 11 -2.34 4.08 -3.71
C LEU A 11 -1.39 3.25 -4.59
N ALA A 12 -1.88 2.73 -5.73
CA ALA A 12 -1.05 2.03 -6.71
C ALA A 12 0.08 2.92 -7.23
N SER A 13 -0.24 4.17 -7.61
CA SER A 13 0.76 5.13 -8.08
C SER A 13 1.85 5.43 -7.04
N MET A 14 1.50 5.44 -5.74
CA MET A 14 2.47 5.61 -4.66
C MET A 14 3.41 4.39 -4.53
N VAL A 15 2.89 3.18 -4.75
CA VAL A 15 3.71 1.95 -4.80
C VAL A 15 4.61 1.97 -6.02
N ASP A 16 4.08 2.24 -7.21
CA ASP A 16 4.85 2.36 -8.45
C ASP A 16 6.01 3.34 -8.31
N GLN A 17 5.75 4.49 -7.69
CA GLN A 17 6.78 5.48 -7.44
C GLN A 17 7.85 4.94 -6.48
N ALA A 18 7.45 4.28 -5.39
CA ALA A 18 8.40 3.69 -4.45
C ALA A 18 9.26 2.58 -5.08
N VAL A 19 8.68 1.77 -5.97
CA VAL A 19 9.41 0.77 -6.77
C VAL A 19 10.46 1.44 -7.65
N ASN A 20 10.06 2.45 -8.42
CA ASN A 20 10.95 3.18 -9.31
C ASN A 20 12.09 3.89 -8.56
N ASP A 21 11.77 4.48 -7.41
CA ASP A 21 12.71 5.22 -6.56
C ASP A 21 13.53 4.30 -5.63
N LYS A 22 13.22 2.99 -5.61
CA LYS A 22 13.83 1.97 -4.72
C LYS A 22 13.73 2.34 -3.24
N GLN A 23 12.55 2.77 -2.81
CA GLN A 23 12.29 3.21 -1.44
C GLN A 23 11.38 2.23 -0.70
N LEU A 24 11.56 2.17 0.62
CA LEU A 24 10.57 1.57 1.52
C LEU A 24 9.30 2.41 1.51
N VAL A 25 8.16 1.79 1.23
CA VAL A 25 6.83 2.40 1.35
C VAL A 25 6.06 1.77 2.51
N ILE A 26 5.43 2.62 3.33
CA ILE A 26 4.55 2.20 4.42
C ILE A 26 3.19 2.80 4.14
N ILE A 27 2.17 1.95 3.99
CA ILE A 27 0.79 2.36 3.73
C ILE A 27 -0.04 2.04 4.97
N LEU A 28 -0.66 3.08 5.54
CA LEU A 28 -1.48 2.97 6.74
C LEU A 28 -2.95 3.16 6.39
N PHE A 29 -3.78 2.16 6.72
CA PHE A 29 -5.23 2.24 6.61
C PHE A 29 -5.83 2.50 7.99
N HIS A 30 -6.61 3.58 8.12
CA HIS A 30 -7.27 3.91 9.39
C HIS A 30 -8.46 2.99 9.68
N GLU A 31 -9.32 2.80 8.68
CA GLU A 31 -10.52 1.98 8.81
C GLU A 31 -10.91 1.38 7.45
N ILE A 32 -11.13 0.07 7.43
CA ILE A 32 -11.60 -0.68 6.27
C ILE A 32 -13.06 -1.06 6.53
N VAL A 33 -13.97 -0.57 5.69
CA VAL A 33 -15.44 -0.70 5.91
C VAL A 33 -16.13 -1.30 4.68
N ALA A 34 -17.32 -1.88 4.85
CA ALA A 34 -18.08 -2.39 3.69
C ALA A 34 -18.55 -1.25 2.76
N THR A 35 -19.03 -0.15 3.34
CA THR A 35 -19.50 1.04 2.62
C THR A 35 -18.91 2.28 3.29
N THR A 36 -18.26 3.14 2.51
CA THR A 36 -17.64 4.36 3.02
C THR A 36 -18.70 5.39 3.42
N THR A 37 -18.48 6.02 4.56
CA THR A 37 -19.34 7.10 5.11
C THR A 37 -18.54 8.35 5.43
N SER A 38 -17.20 8.25 5.49
CA SER A 38 -16.29 9.37 5.67
C SER A 38 -15.14 9.33 4.66
N GLY A 39 -14.48 10.47 4.45
CA GLY A 39 -13.40 10.63 3.48
C GLY A 39 -12.07 9.98 3.86
N SER A 40 -11.95 9.37 5.05
CA SER A 40 -10.73 8.66 5.50
C SER A 40 -10.87 7.14 5.50
N GLN A 41 -12.05 6.63 5.15
CA GLN A 41 -12.35 5.20 5.08
C GLN A 41 -12.00 4.65 3.70
N ILE A 42 -11.50 3.41 3.66
CA ILE A 42 -11.40 2.63 2.43
C ILE A 42 -12.47 1.53 2.45
N SER A 43 -13.10 1.27 1.31
CA SER A 43 -14.03 0.15 1.22
C SER A 43 -13.26 -1.18 1.20
N ILE A 44 -13.87 -2.27 1.67
CA ILE A 44 -13.30 -3.62 1.55
C ILE A 44 -13.02 -3.97 0.08
N ALA A 45 -13.90 -3.55 -0.84
CA ALA A 45 -13.71 -3.76 -2.27
C ALA A 45 -12.46 -3.04 -2.81
N ASN A 46 -12.29 -1.76 -2.48
CA ASN A 46 -11.12 -0.99 -2.88
C ASN A 46 -9.84 -1.54 -2.25
N PHE A 47 -9.90 -1.95 -0.97
CA PHE A 47 -8.78 -2.61 -0.32
C PHE A 47 -8.40 -3.91 -1.05
N GLY A 48 -9.38 -4.75 -1.41
CA GLY A 48 -9.15 -5.97 -2.19
C GLY A 48 -8.45 -5.68 -3.52
N THR A 49 -8.96 -4.73 -4.30
CA THR A 49 -8.32 -4.32 -5.56
C THR A 49 -6.89 -3.80 -5.36
N PHE A 50 -6.63 -3.06 -4.28
CA PHE A 50 -5.27 -2.61 -3.96
C PHE A 50 -4.34 -3.78 -3.59
N ILE A 51 -4.83 -4.78 -2.86
CA ILE A 51 -4.05 -5.99 -2.57
C ILE A 51 -3.77 -6.79 -3.85
N ASP A 52 -4.74 -6.92 -4.75
CA ASP A 52 -4.55 -7.61 -6.04
C ASP A 52 -3.47 -6.92 -6.89
N ASP A 53 -3.44 -5.59 -6.88
CA ASP A 53 -2.41 -4.79 -7.55
C ASP A 53 -1.02 -5.02 -6.94
N LEU A 54 -0.88 -4.96 -5.60
CA LEU A 54 0.37 -5.29 -4.90
C LEU A 54 0.89 -6.69 -5.24
N GLN A 55 0.00 -7.68 -5.37
CA GLN A 55 0.39 -9.04 -5.71
C GLN A 55 1.07 -9.15 -7.07
N THR A 56 0.76 -8.25 -8.02
CA THR A 56 1.43 -8.25 -9.33
C THR A 56 2.91 -7.86 -9.21
N HIS A 57 3.24 -6.88 -8.38
CA HIS A 57 4.63 -6.49 -8.10
C HIS A 57 5.38 -7.56 -7.32
N VAL A 58 4.74 -8.18 -6.33
CA VAL A 58 5.34 -9.30 -5.58
C VAL A 58 5.65 -10.47 -6.53
N ALA A 59 4.71 -10.82 -7.42
CA ALA A 59 4.89 -11.90 -8.37
C ALA A 59 5.98 -11.59 -9.41
N ALA A 60 6.18 -10.32 -9.77
CA ALA A 60 7.26 -9.86 -10.62
C ALA A 60 8.62 -9.82 -9.90
N GLY A 61 8.64 -9.85 -8.56
CA GLY A 61 9.84 -9.71 -7.75
C GLY A 61 10.29 -8.26 -7.55
N ASP A 62 9.40 -7.29 -7.83
CA ASP A 62 9.70 -5.86 -7.71
C ASP A 62 9.62 -5.37 -6.26
N ILE A 63 8.78 -6.00 -5.43
CA ILE A 63 8.62 -5.68 -4.01
C ILE A 63 8.59 -6.92 -3.13
N GLU A 64 9.03 -6.76 -1.89
CA GLU A 64 8.88 -7.74 -0.81
C GLU A 64 7.99 -7.15 0.28
N VAL A 65 6.96 -7.91 0.70
CA VAL A 65 6.11 -7.52 1.83
C VAL A 65 6.70 -8.10 3.10
N VAL A 66 7.20 -7.22 3.96
CA VAL A 66 7.82 -7.60 5.24
C VAL A 66 7.04 -7.03 6.42
N THR A 67 7.22 -7.64 7.59
CA THR A 67 6.75 -7.05 8.85
C THR A 67 7.59 -5.83 9.22
N MET A 68 7.03 -4.90 10.00
CA MET A 68 7.77 -3.72 10.47
C MET A 68 9.03 -4.10 11.25
N SER A 69 8.98 -5.18 12.04
CA SER A 69 10.16 -5.69 12.76
C SER A 69 11.26 -6.19 11.81
N GLN A 70 10.90 -6.83 10.70
CA GLN A 70 11.87 -7.22 9.67
C GLN A 70 12.47 -5.98 9.00
N ALA A 71 11.64 -5.03 8.57
CA ALA A 71 12.12 -3.80 7.95
C ALA A 71 13.12 -3.04 8.85
N VAL A 72 12.84 -2.93 10.15
CA VAL A 72 13.76 -2.30 11.12
C VAL A 72 15.06 -3.10 11.28
N ASN A 73 15.00 -4.43 11.26
CA ASN A 73 16.20 -5.26 11.33
C ASN A 73 17.07 -5.13 10.07
N ASP A 74 16.46 -5.01 8.88
CA ASP A 74 17.17 -4.91 7.60
C ASP A 74 17.79 -3.51 7.37
N LEU A 75 17.32 -2.49 8.12
CA LEU A 75 17.84 -1.12 8.09
C LEU A 75 19.06 -0.90 9.00
N ASN A 76 19.35 -1.82 9.92
CA ASN A 76 20.46 -1.75 10.88
C ASN A 76 21.66 -2.57 10.43
#